data_AF-A0A4R2RFW1-F1
#
_entry.id   AF-A0A4R2RFW1-F1
#
_cell.length_a   1.000
_cell.length_b   1.000
_cell.length_c   1.000
_cell.angle_alpha   90.00
_cell.angle_beta   90.00
_cell.angle_gamma   90.00
#
_symmetry.space_group_name_H-M   'P 1'
#
loop_
_entity.id
_entity.type
_entity.pdbx_description
1 polymer ?
#
loop_
_entity_poly.entity_id
_entity_poly.type
_entity_poly.pdbx_seq_one_letter_code
_entity_poly.pdbx_strand_id
1 'polypeptide(L)'
;MAEKPPVPKYDRDVDQLVKYYKKAFKETAIILKNTGNAIELSQSESLMNQIAFILKGLDDSTKSWCETVIKKQFKNGQAMALLSLGEATSLAEAASLSSFSMLAQNSVEALINDTYGDLLLATKNTDRKVKQLVRSVVSDTIRTRAIEQQGRRTLTSEIAGKLAAKGLSERLQREAWVGIVDVAGRRWQLSTYAEMVVRTKLTQAHIEGVRTETLERGVDLAVVSSHGATDACRVFEGMVVSINGQTPGFPTYQQLRDSGKIFHPNCKHHISPIRDLSLLPPSLRKKAEDAARTMAKNYPDMGDFTKVYEQQPKIEPPAPKEQVALKYQPAKTLKEAAEWAMKKLGIAHVDYKDHDLRLANELNETLEKLRTRYKEVTATKWISTCQIRNKALFEAKVEENLKIIKQGYPTKTEKEQREIAKRITPRPPKVSSNVMAQSTNWSWKAQEGICFNQEYAKSYDKLRQATEHCAQSGFHPVGTDAPSSVITHEFAHQIDNFLRNNHPSHRQKVIMDLWVKHKKDIKSGLSEYATSSDAEFFAEAVAEYLHNPNPRPIAKEVGEALDQAFVEIRKGGN
;
A
#
# COMPACT_ATOMS: atom_id res chain seq x y z
N MET A 1 7.69 1.76 -5.39
CA MET A 1 6.26 2.10 -5.58
C MET A 1 5.71 1.36 -6.79
N ALA A 2 4.50 0.77 -6.70
CA ALA A 2 3.79 0.28 -7.88
C ALA A 2 3.63 1.42 -8.89
N GLU A 3 3.93 1.18 -10.18
CA GLU A 3 3.91 2.20 -11.24
C GLU A 3 2.51 2.83 -11.43
N LYS A 4 1.48 2.24 -10.79
CA LYS A 4 0.24 2.88 -10.32
C LYS A 4 -0.35 2.01 -9.18
N PRO A 5 -0.70 2.57 -8.02
CA PRO A 5 -1.58 1.86 -7.09
C PRO A 5 -2.88 1.48 -7.82
N PRO A 6 -3.47 0.30 -7.56
CA PRO A 6 -4.71 -0.11 -8.21
C PRO A 6 -5.78 0.95 -8.01
N VAL A 7 -6.36 1.44 -9.11
CA VAL A 7 -7.42 2.44 -9.05
C VAL A 7 -8.63 1.82 -8.33
N PRO A 8 -9.15 2.45 -7.27
CA PRO A 8 -10.35 1.98 -6.61
C PRO A 8 -11.50 1.84 -7.62
N LYS A 9 -12.13 0.66 -7.66
CA LYS A 9 -13.30 0.40 -8.52
C LYS A 9 -14.56 0.37 -7.68
N TYR A 10 -15.48 1.27 -7.99
CA TYR A 10 -16.73 1.44 -7.23
C TYR A 10 -17.97 0.97 -7.99
N ASP A 11 -17.86 0.65 -9.28
CA ASP A 11 -19.02 0.48 -10.17
C ASP A 11 -19.99 -0.59 -9.68
N ARG A 12 -19.49 -1.73 -9.18
CA ARG A 12 -20.35 -2.78 -8.62
C ARG A 12 -21.17 -2.30 -7.42
N ASP A 13 -20.53 -1.58 -6.50
CA ASP A 13 -21.16 -1.13 -5.26
C ASP A 13 -22.19 -0.01 -5.58
N VAL A 14 -21.85 0.88 -6.52
CA VAL A 14 -22.74 1.94 -7.06
C VAL A 14 -23.94 1.32 -7.78
N ASP A 15 -23.72 0.35 -8.66
CA ASP A 15 -24.77 -0.33 -9.42
C ASP A 15 -25.78 -1.03 -8.50
N GLN A 16 -25.30 -1.59 -7.38
CA GLN A 16 -26.17 -2.21 -6.39
C GLN A 16 -27.13 -1.20 -5.76
N LEU A 17 -26.64 -0.03 -5.35
CA LEU A 17 -27.49 1.02 -4.80
C LEU A 17 -28.46 1.57 -5.85
N VAL A 18 -27.97 1.84 -7.07
CA VAL A 18 -28.81 2.30 -8.19
C VAL A 18 -29.94 1.29 -8.48
N LYS A 19 -29.70 -0.02 -8.32
CA LYS A 19 -30.75 -1.04 -8.43
C LYS A 19 -31.83 -0.88 -7.36
N TYR A 20 -31.50 -0.53 -6.12
CA TYR A 20 -32.51 -0.27 -5.08
C TYR A 20 -33.43 0.90 -5.46
N TYR A 21 -32.85 2.02 -5.91
CA TYR A 21 -33.61 3.18 -6.36
C TYR A 21 -34.48 2.87 -7.61
N LYS A 22 -33.94 2.15 -8.59
CA LYS A 22 -34.70 1.73 -9.78
C LYS A 22 -35.83 0.76 -9.44
N LYS A 23 -35.62 -0.14 -8.48
CA LYS A 23 -36.65 -1.06 -7.97
C LYS A 23 -37.78 -0.28 -7.30
N ALA A 24 -37.46 0.60 -6.36
CA ALA A 24 -38.45 1.44 -5.68
C ALA A 24 -39.26 2.31 -6.66
N PHE A 25 -38.61 2.86 -7.69
CA PHE A 25 -39.29 3.59 -8.77
C PHE A 25 -40.29 2.70 -9.51
N LYS A 26 -39.85 1.52 -9.94
CA LYS A 26 -40.68 0.58 -10.69
C LYS A 26 -41.89 0.13 -9.87
N GLU A 27 -41.70 -0.19 -8.59
CA GLU A 27 -42.78 -0.57 -7.68
C GLU A 27 -43.78 0.56 -7.49
N THR A 28 -43.31 1.78 -7.26
CA THR A 28 -44.16 2.97 -7.15
C THR A 28 -44.95 3.23 -8.44
N ALA A 29 -44.30 3.10 -9.60
CA ALA A 29 -44.95 3.27 -10.91
C ALA A 29 -46.03 2.21 -11.17
N ILE A 30 -45.80 0.95 -10.78
CA ILE A 30 -46.78 -0.14 -10.89
C ILE A 30 -48.00 0.16 -10.03
N ILE A 31 -47.79 0.59 -8.78
CA ILE A 31 -48.90 0.91 -7.88
C ILE A 31 -49.74 2.05 -8.49
N LEU A 32 -49.11 3.15 -8.92
CA LEU A 32 -49.81 4.28 -9.54
C LEU A 32 -50.55 3.88 -10.82
N LYS A 33 -49.97 3.01 -11.65
CA LYS A 33 -50.61 2.48 -12.86
C LYS A 33 -51.87 1.68 -12.52
N ASN A 34 -51.79 0.80 -11.53
CA ASN A 34 -52.91 -0.08 -11.16
C ASN A 34 -54.07 0.69 -10.51
N THR A 35 -53.87 1.95 -10.10
CA THR A 35 -54.93 2.81 -9.56
C THR A 35 -55.64 3.66 -10.64
N GLY A 36 -55.12 3.67 -11.88
CA GLY A 36 -55.36 4.69 -12.90
C GLY A 36 -56.75 4.82 -13.55
N ASN A 37 -57.84 4.33 -12.96
CA ASN A 37 -59.21 4.56 -13.49
C ASN A 37 -60.30 4.81 -12.44
N ALA A 38 -60.02 4.66 -11.13
CA ALA A 38 -61.07 4.76 -10.11
C ALA A 38 -60.55 5.06 -8.69
N ILE A 39 -59.62 6.02 -8.54
CA ILE A 39 -59.16 6.39 -7.18
C ILE A 39 -60.29 7.11 -6.43
N GLU A 40 -60.94 6.41 -5.49
CA GLU A 40 -61.76 7.04 -4.46
C GLU A 40 -60.86 7.63 -3.36
N LEU A 41 -61.36 8.65 -2.63
CA LEU A 41 -60.64 9.27 -1.51
C LEU A 41 -60.15 8.23 -0.48
N SER A 42 -60.95 7.20 -0.21
CA SER A 42 -60.62 6.08 0.68
C SER A 42 -59.42 5.25 0.21
N GLN A 43 -59.25 5.08 -1.10
CA GLN A 43 -58.15 4.32 -1.70
C GLN A 43 -56.84 5.14 -1.74
N SER A 44 -56.92 6.46 -1.64
CA SER A 44 -55.75 7.35 -1.67
C SER A 44 -54.87 7.20 -0.42
N GLU A 45 -55.45 6.94 0.75
CA GLU A 45 -54.70 6.69 1.98
C GLU A 45 -53.95 5.36 1.93
N SER A 46 -54.61 4.30 1.46
CA SER A 46 -53.98 2.99 1.24
C SER A 46 -52.81 3.09 0.26
N LEU A 47 -52.98 3.86 -0.83
CA LEU A 47 -51.94 4.14 -1.81
C LEU A 47 -50.74 4.88 -1.18
N MET A 48 -50.99 5.92 -0.37
CA MET A 48 -49.92 6.64 0.32
C MET A 48 -49.16 5.74 1.32
N ASN A 49 -49.85 4.84 2.02
CA ASN A 49 -49.23 3.89 2.94
C ASN A 49 -48.33 2.87 2.22
N GLN A 50 -48.76 2.34 1.06
CA GLN A 50 -47.95 1.43 0.27
C GLN A 50 -46.67 2.12 -0.26
N ILE A 51 -46.80 3.36 -0.72
CA ILE A 51 -45.64 4.14 -1.19
C ILE A 51 -44.69 4.45 -0.03
N ALA A 52 -45.21 4.85 1.13
CA ALA A 52 -44.41 5.08 2.33
C ALA A 52 -43.65 3.81 2.75
N PHE A 53 -44.27 2.63 2.61
CA PHE A 53 -43.62 1.35 2.88
C PHE A 53 -42.46 1.08 1.91
N ILE A 54 -42.63 1.31 0.60
CA ILE A 54 -41.55 1.17 -0.41
C ILE A 54 -40.39 2.11 -0.09
N LEU A 55 -40.67 3.38 0.19
CA LEU A 55 -39.63 4.38 0.47
C LEU A 55 -38.91 4.07 1.79
N LYS A 56 -39.61 3.57 2.80
CA LYS A 56 -38.99 3.07 4.04
C LYS A 56 -38.05 1.89 3.77
N GLY A 57 -38.48 0.91 2.96
CA GLY A 57 -37.64 -0.22 2.57
C GLY A 57 -36.41 0.20 1.76
N LEU A 58 -36.54 1.24 0.93
CA LEU A 58 -35.41 1.88 0.23
C LEU A 58 -34.44 2.53 1.21
N ASP A 59 -34.94 3.28 2.20
CA ASP A 59 -34.12 3.94 3.22
C ASP A 59 -33.37 2.91 4.08
N ASP A 60 -34.03 1.84 4.52
CA ASP A 60 -33.41 0.75 5.30
C ASP A 60 -32.31 0.04 4.49
N SER A 61 -32.59 -0.27 3.22
CA SER A 61 -31.61 -0.88 2.31
C SER A 61 -30.41 0.04 2.06
N THR A 62 -30.67 1.35 1.92
CA THR A 62 -29.64 2.37 1.71
C THR A 62 -28.77 2.53 2.94
N LYS A 63 -29.34 2.52 4.15
CA LYS A 63 -28.59 2.59 5.40
C LYS A 63 -27.64 1.41 5.56
N SER A 64 -28.14 0.18 5.42
CA SER A 64 -27.32 -1.04 5.53
C SER A 64 -26.21 -1.08 4.47
N TRP A 65 -26.52 -0.63 3.26
CA TRP A 65 -25.53 -0.47 2.20
C TRP A 65 -24.44 0.55 2.58
N CYS A 66 -24.81 1.72 3.12
CA CYS A 66 -23.84 2.74 3.55
C CYS A 66 -22.90 2.20 4.63
N GLU A 67 -23.44 1.58 5.68
CA GLU A 67 -22.65 1.01 6.78
C GLU A 67 -21.62 -0.01 6.28
N THR A 68 -22.02 -0.86 5.34
CA THR A 68 -21.15 -1.92 4.80
C THR A 68 -20.11 -1.35 3.85
N VAL A 69 -20.54 -0.54 2.88
CA VAL A 69 -19.68 -0.14 1.76
C VAL A 69 -18.75 1.01 2.14
N ILE A 70 -19.20 1.99 2.93
CA ILE A 70 -18.32 3.08 3.42
C ILE A 70 -17.20 2.50 4.27
N LYS A 71 -17.53 1.61 5.22
CA LYS A 71 -16.53 0.93 6.07
C LYS A 71 -15.53 0.12 5.24
N LYS A 72 -16.01 -0.61 4.23
CA LYS A 72 -15.16 -1.36 3.28
C LYS A 72 -14.20 -0.42 2.54
N GLN A 73 -14.69 0.68 1.98
CA GLN A 73 -13.82 1.60 1.22
C GLN A 73 -12.85 2.37 2.10
N PHE A 74 -13.23 2.71 3.32
CA PHE A 74 -12.32 3.30 4.29
C PHE A 74 -11.15 2.34 4.61
N LYS A 75 -11.45 1.07 4.91
CA LYS A 75 -10.42 0.04 5.13
C LYS A 75 -9.53 -0.17 3.91
N ASN A 76 -10.11 -0.14 2.71
CA ASN A 76 -9.32 -0.19 1.47
C ASN A 76 -8.35 1.00 1.40
N GLY A 77 -8.79 2.21 1.78
CA GLY A 77 -7.93 3.38 1.90
C GLY A 77 -6.75 3.16 2.84
N GLN A 78 -7.00 2.62 4.04
CA GLN A 78 -5.93 2.27 5.00
C GLN A 78 -4.95 1.25 4.40
N ALA A 79 -5.46 0.15 3.83
CA ALA A 79 -4.64 -0.88 3.18
C ALA A 79 -3.82 -0.31 2.00
N MET A 80 -4.41 0.58 1.21
CA MET A 80 -3.73 1.26 0.11
C MET A 80 -2.63 2.20 0.61
N ALA A 81 -2.82 2.88 1.74
CA ALA A 81 -1.79 3.70 2.36
C ALA A 81 -0.60 2.83 2.78
N LEU A 82 -0.85 1.71 3.47
CA LEU A 82 0.19 0.75 3.87
C LEU A 82 0.97 0.21 2.69
N LEU A 83 0.27 -0.20 1.63
CA LEU A 83 0.89 -0.68 0.41
C LEU A 83 1.72 0.42 -0.28
N SER A 84 1.22 1.67 -0.29
CA SER A 84 1.92 2.81 -0.90
C SER A 84 3.19 3.18 -0.13
N LEU A 85 3.16 3.04 1.20
CA LEU A 85 4.29 3.26 2.10
C LEU A 85 5.28 2.10 2.16
N GLY A 86 4.99 0.97 1.50
CA GLY A 86 5.86 -0.21 1.48
C GLY A 86 5.79 -1.07 2.75
N GLU A 87 4.81 -0.84 3.62
CA GLU A 87 4.60 -1.57 4.88
C GLU A 87 4.01 -2.98 4.65
N ALA A 88 3.53 -3.26 3.44
CA ALA A 88 2.95 -4.54 3.05
C ALA A 88 3.30 -4.84 1.58
N THR A 89 3.42 -6.12 1.24
CA THR A 89 3.73 -6.58 -0.11
C THR A 89 2.48 -6.89 -0.95
N SER A 90 1.31 -6.98 -0.30
CA SER A 90 0.01 -7.23 -0.94
C SER A 90 -1.13 -6.50 -0.25
N LEU A 91 -2.26 -6.32 -0.95
CA LEU A 91 -3.47 -5.73 -0.35
C LEU A 91 -4.07 -6.59 0.77
N ALA A 92 -3.94 -7.91 0.69
CA ALA A 92 -4.45 -8.81 1.73
C ALA A 92 -3.64 -8.68 3.01
N GLU A 93 -2.31 -8.62 2.89
CA GLU A 93 -1.42 -8.35 4.01
C GLU A 93 -1.68 -6.95 4.59
N ALA A 94 -1.77 -5.92 3.74
CA ALA A 94 -2.08 -4.56 4.17
C ALA A 94 -3.41 -4.47 4.94
N ALA A 95 -4.47 -5.13 4.45
CA ALA A 95 -5.76 -5.17 5.13
C ALA A 95 -5.72 -5.92 6.49
N SER A 96 -4.77 -6.83 6.68
CA SER A 96 -4.55 -7.50 7.96
C SER A 96 -3.73 -6.66 8.95
N LEU A 97 -2.86 -5.79 8.44
CA LEU A 97 -2.02 -4.89 9.22
C LEU A 97 -2.75 -3.60 9.63
N SER A 98 -3.79 -3.20 8.88
CA SER A 98 -4.59 -2.02 9.22
C SER A 98 -5.29 -2.23 10.55
N SER A 99 -4.91 -1.43 11.56
CA SER A 99 -5.61 -1.41 12.84
C SER A 99 -6.83 -0.50 12.74
N PHE A 100 -7.96 -0.92 13.31
CA PHE A 100 -9.19 -0.11 13.30
C PHE A 100 -9.30 0.67 14.62
N SER A 101 -8.49 1.73 14.72
CA SER A 101 -8.38 2.60 15.89
C SER A 101 -9.70 3.32 16.23
N MET A 102 -9.76 3.97 17.40
CA MET A 102 -10.90 4.84 17.74
C MET A 102 -11.04 6.01 16.76
N LEU A 103 -9.93 6.54 16.23
CA LEU A 103 -9.96 7.60 15.23
C LEU A 103 -10.60 7.11 13.91
N ALA A 104 -10.23 5.91 13.46
CA ALA A 104 -10.84 5.27 12.30
C ALA A 104 -12.34 5.00 12.50
N GLN A 105 -12.75 4.57 13.70
CA GLN A 105 -14.16 4.35 14.05
C GLN A 105 -14.97 5.65 13.96
N ASN A 106 -14.49 6.72 14.59
CA ASN A 106 -15.16 8.02 14.58
C ASN A 106 -15.27 8.58 13.16
N SER A 107 -14.21 8.43 12.36
CA SER A 107 -14.18 8.91 10.97
C SER A 107 -15.17 8.16 10.08
N VAL A 108 -15.25 6.83 10.23
CA VAL A 108 -16.23 6.01 9.49
C VAL A 108 -17.66 6.34 9.90
N GLU A 109 -17.93 6.53 11.19
CA GLU A 109 -19.27 6.92 11.67
C GLU A 109 -19.70 8.28 11.11
N ALA A 110 -18.81 9.27 11.12
CA ALA A 110 -19.08 10.58 10.52
C ALA A 110 -19.39 10.47 9.01
N LEU A 111 -18.59 9.68 8.27
CA LEU A 111 -18.81 9.46 6.83
C LEU A 111 -20.13 8.73 6.54
N ILE A 112 -20.51 7.75 7.36
CA ILE A 112 -21.79 7.04 7.23
C ILE A 112 -22.95 8.03 7.45
N ASN A 113 -22.89 8.82 8.52
CA ASN A 113 -23.95 9.78 8.87
C ASN A 113 -24.10 10.87 7.80
N ASP A 114 -23.00 11.41 7.30
CA ASP A 114 -22.97 12.40 6.22
C ASP A 114 -23.52 11.84 4.89
N THR A 115 -23.07 10.63 4.50
CA THR A 115 -23.59 9.95 3.30
C THR A 115 -25.08 9.64 3.41
N TYR A 116 -25.50 9.14 4.57
CA TYR A 116 -26.91 8.83 4.83
C TYR A 116 -27.77 10.09 4.82
N GLY A 117 -27.28 11.20 5.40
CA GLY A 117 -27.96 12.49 5.39
C GLY A 117 -28.26 13.00 3.97
N ASP A 118 -27.26 12.96 3.08
CA ASP A 118 -27.39 13.39 1.69
C ASP A 118 -28.40 12.54 0.89
N LEU A 119 -28.38 11.22 1.09
CA LEU A 119 -29.29 10.29 0.42
C LEU A 119 -30.72 10.40 0.99
N LEU A 120 -30.87 10.54 2.30
CA LEU A 120 -32.15 10.67 2.98
C LEU A 120 -32.86 11.98 2.59
N LEU A 121 -32.12 13.08 2.40
CA LEU A 121 -32.68 14.34 1.92
C LEU A 121 -33.39 14.14 0.57
N ALA A 122 -32.77 13.40 -0.34
CA ALA A 122 -33.32 13.11 -1.66
C ALA A 122 -34.52 12.16 -1.59
N THR A 123 -34.50 11.13 -0.73
CA THR A 123 -35.66 10.26 -0.52
C THR A 123 -36.84 11.03 0.08
N LYS A 124 -36.62 11.88 1.11
CA LYS A 124 -37.66 12.70 1.73
C LYS A 124 -38.27 13.73 0.77
N ASN A 125 -37.47 14.31 -0.12
CA ASN A 125 -37.97 15.17 -1.19
C ASN A 125 -38.89 14.39 -2.14
N THR A 126 -38.46 13.17 -2.51
CA THR A 126 -39.23 12.28 -3.38
C THR A 126 -40.54 11.87 -2.72
N ASP A 127 -40.53 11.45 -1.45
CA ASP A 127 -41.74 11.13 -0.67
C ASP A 127 -42.77 12.26 -0.73
N ARG A 128 -42.34 13.49 -0.43
CA ARG A 128 -43.21 14.67 -0.48
C ARG A 128 -43.82 14.88 -1.87
N LYS A 129 -43.02 14.78 -2.93
CA LYS A 129 -43.50 15.04 -4.29
C LYS A 129 -44.36 13.90 -4.83
N VAL A 130 -44.08 12.64 -4.47
CA VAL A 130 -44.95 11.50 -4.80
C VAL A 130 -46.31 11.66 -4.12
N LYS A 131 -46.35 12.05 -2.84
CA LYS A 131 -47.61 12.36 -2.14
C LYS A 131 -48.39 13.50 -2.82
N GLN A 132 -47.69 14.55 -3.26
CA GLN A 132 -48.30 15.64 -4.03
C GLN A 132 -48.87 15.15 -5.37
N LEU A 133 -48.13 14.31 -6.09
CA LEU A 133 -48.59 13.71 -7.34
C LEU A 133 -49.85 12.87 -7.11
N VAL A 134 -49.87 12.01 -6.09
CA VAL A 134 -51.05 11.20 -5.73
C VAL A 134 -52.27 12.09 -5.48
N ARG A 135 -52.13 13.15 -4.67
CA ARG A 135 -53.23 14.11 -4.42
C ARG A 135 -53.70 14.80 -5.70
N SER A 136 -52.77 15.16 -6.58
CA SER A 136 -53.11 15.74 -7.89
C SER A 136 -53.86 14.75 -8.77
N VAL A 137 -53.47 13.47 -8.82
CA VAL A 137 -54.16 12.43 -9.59
C VAL A 137 -55.58 12.19 -9.06
N VAL A 138 -55.78 12.19 -7.74
CA VAL A 138 -57.12 12.13 -7.13
C VAL A 138 -57.96 13.34 -7.55
N SER A 139 -57.37 14.54 -7.50
CA SER A 139 -58.04 15.78 -7.91
C SER A 139 -58.41 15.78 -9.39
N ASP A 140 -57.51 15.34 -10.25
CA ASP A 140 -57.74 15.18 -11.70
C ASP A 140 -58.87 14.20 -11.96
N THR A 141 -58.95 13.10 -11.21
CA THR A 141 -60.00 12.08 -11.32
C THR A 141 -61.38 12.62 -10.94
N ILE A 142 -61.47 13.37 -9.83
CA ILE A 142 -62.72 14.05 -9.42
C ILE A 142 -63.14 15.06 -10.50
N ARG A 143 -62.18 15.82 -11.03
CA ARG A 143 -62.42 16.82 -12.08
C ARG A 143 -62.92 16.18 -13.37
N THR A 144 -62.36 15.05 -13.79
CA THR A 144 -62.82 14.28 -14.96
C THR A 144 -64.29 13.90 -14.81
N ARG A 145 -64.69 13.32 -13.67
CA ARG A 145 -66.09 12.93 -13.41
C ARG A 145 -67.04 14.14 -13.44
N ALA A 146 -66.63 15.28 -12.88
CA ALA A 146 -67.43 16.49 -12.90
C ALA A 146 -67.57 17.10 -14.31
N ILE A 147 -66.52 17.04 -15.13
CA ILE A 147 -66.53 17.57 -16.52
C ILE A 147 -67.29 16.64 -17.47
N GLU A 148 -67.21 15.32 -17.27
CA GLU A 148 -68.00 14.33 -18.00
C GLU A 148 -69.50 14.57 -17.85
N GLN A 149 -69.97 14.93 -16.65
CA GLN A 149 -71.36 15.32 -16.40
C GLN A 149 -71.79 16.59 -17.15
N GLN A 150 -70.84 17.44 -17.56
CA GLN A 150 -71.09 18.70 -18.27
C GLN A 150 -70.90 18.61 -19.80
N GLY A 151 -70.56 17.44 -20.34
CA GLY A 151 -70.48 17.19 -21.79
C GLY A 151 -69.27 17.79 -22.53
N ARG A 152 -68.22 18.28 -21.83
CA ARG A 152 -67.04 18.91 -22.46
C ARG A 152 -65.95 17.90 -22.87
N ARG A 153 -66.16 17.23 -24.01
CA ARG A 153 -65.33 16.12 -24.52
C ARG A 153 -63.82 16.41 -24.68
N THR A 154 -63.44 17.61 -25.12
CA THR A 154 -62.01 17.95 -25.37
C THR A 154 -61.20 18.03 -24.08
N LEU A 155 -61.75 18.66 -23.03
CA LEU A 155 -61.14 18.74 -21.71
C LEU A 155 -61.06 17.36 -21.03
N THR A 156 -62.09 16.52 -21.21
CA THR A 156 -62.07 15.13 -20.73
C THR A 156 -60.94 14.33 -21.37
N SER A 157 -60.72 14.45 -22.68
CA SER A 157 -59.66 13.73 -23.39
C SER A 157 -58.25 14.13 -22.92
N GLU A 158 -58.01 15.42 -22.67
CA GLU A 158 -56.72 15.90 -22.16
C GLU A 158 -56.41 15.34 -20.77
N ILE A 159 -57.40 15.36 -19.86
CA ILE A 159 -57.22 14.83 -18.49
C ILE A 159 -57.08 13.30 -18.53
N ALA A 160 -57.86 12.60 -19.37
CA ALA A 160 -57.73 11.16 -19.59
C ALA A 160 -56.32 10.77 -20.08
N GLY A 161 -55.70 11.57 -20.95
CA GLY A 161 -54.31 11.37 -21.38
C GLY A 161 -53.30 11.49 -20.23
N LYS A 162 -53.53 12.40 -19.28
CA LYS A 162 -52.70 12.57 -18.06
C LYS A 162 -52.87 11.43 -17.05
N LEU A 163 -54.07 10.85 -17.00
CA LEU A 163 -54.42 9.72 -16.13
C LEU A 163 -54.05 8.35 -16.73
N ALA A 164 -53.84 8.28 -18.04
CA ALA A 164 -53.36 7.06 -18.69
C ALA A 164 -51.99 6.63 -18.15
N ALA A 165 -51.70 5.32 -18.20
CA ALA A 165 -50.47 4.72 -17.67
C ALA A 165 -49.19 5.42 -18.15
N LYS A 166 -49.14 5.82 -19.44
CA LYS A 166 -48.01 6.56 -20.02
C LYS A 166 -47.89 7.97 -19.42
N GLY A 167 -49.00 8.70 -19.32
CA GLY A 167 -49.03 10.05 -18.73
C GLY A 167 -48.62 10.06 -17.26
N LEU A 168 -49.12 9.12 -16.46
CA LEU A 168 -48.74 8.97 -15.04
C LEU A 168 -47.26 8.62 -14.87
N SER A 169 -46.73 7.71 -15.69
CA SER A 169 -45.31 7.34 -15.66
C SER A 169 -44.41 8.53 -15.99
N GLU A 170 -44.78 9.33 -16.99
CA GLU A 170 -44.04 10.54 -17.35
C GLU A 170 -44.09 11.63 -16.27
N ARG A 171 -45.26 11.82 -15.62
CA ARG A 171 -45.41 12.73 -14.48
C ARG A 171 -44.62 12.27 -13.27
N LEU A 172 -44.66 10.98 -12.95
CA LEU A 172 -43.86 10.40 -11.88
C LEU A 172 -42.38 10.69 -12.10
N GLN A 173 -41.85 10.45 -13.31
CA GLN A 173 -40.45 10.69 -13.62
C GLN A 173 -40.06 12.18 -13.61
N ARG A 174 -40.91 13.07 -14.14
CA ARG A 174 -40.60 14.50 -14.30
C ARG A 174 -40.87 15.36 -13.06
N GLU A 175 -41.91 15.02 -12.30
CA GLU A 175 -42.43 15.83 -11.21
C GLU A 175 -42.04 15.24 -9.85
N ALA A 176 -42.21 13.93 -9.67
CA ALA A 176 -42.14 13.29 -8.36
C ALA A 176 -40.80 12.60 -8.06
N TRP A 177 -40.16 11.96 -9.04
CA TRP A 177 -38.90 11.24 -8.88
C TRP A 177 -37.65 12.11 -9.05
N VAL A 178 -37.79 13.37 -8.64
CA VAL A 178 -36.73 14.39 -8.63
C VAL A 178 -36.18 14.47 -7.21
N GLY A 179 -34.96 13.95 -7.01
CA GLY A 179 -34.32 13.88 -5.70
C GLY A 179 -33.99 15.27 -5.14
N ILE A 180 -33.36 16.13 -5.95
CA ILE A 180 -33.02 17.50 -5.57
C ILE A 180 -33.19 18.48 -6.73
N VAL A 181 -33.27 19.77 -6.40
CA VAL A 181 -33.07 20.89 -7.33
C VAL A 181 -31.82 21.61 -6.86
N ASP A 182 -30.83 21.77 -7.74
CA ASP A 182 -29.60 22.46 -7.37
C ASP A 182 -29.77 23.99 -7.38
N VAL A 183 -28.75 24.71 -6.91
CA VAL A 183 -28.75 26.19 -6.85
C VAL A 183 -28.91 26.83 -8.24
N ALA A 184 -28.50 26.14 -9.30
CA ALA A 184 -28.67 26.58 -10.69
C ALA A 184 -30.06 26.24 -11.26
N GLY A 185 -30.97 25.71 -10.44
CA GLY A 185 -32.34 25.34 -10.83
C GLY A 185 -32.45 24.03 -11.61
N ARG A 186 -31.36 23.27 -11.75
CA ARG A 186 -31.39 21.99 -12.48
C ARG A 186 -32.06 20.93 -11.62
N ARG A 187 -32.95 20.15 -12.26
CA ARG A 187 -33.68 19.06 -11.62
C ARG A 187 -32.92 17.76 -11.79
N TRP A 188 -32.52 17.15 -10.68
CA TRP A 188 -31.79 15.89 -10.69
C TRP A 188 -32.73 14.72 -10.44
N GLN A 189 -32.73 13.72 -11.33
CA GLN A 189 -33.43 12.46 -11.06
C GLN A 189 -32.81 11.79 -9.84
N LEU A 190 -33.64 11.19 -8.99
CA LEU A 190 -33.20 10.59 -7.73
C LEU A 190 -32.06 9.58 -7.92
N SER A 191 -32.16 8.71 -8.93
CA SER A 191 -31.12 7.70 -9.24
C SER A 191 -29.80 8.34 -9.68
N THR A 192 -29.85 9.37 -10.53
CA THR A 192 -28.65 10.09 -11.00
C THR A 192 -27.96 10.85 -9.87
N TYR A 193 -28.76 11.48 -8.99
CA TYR A 193 -28.24 12.13 -7.80
C TYR A 193 -27.60 11.12 -6.85
N ALA A 194 -28.29 10.03 -6.53
CA ALA A 194 -27.78 8.98 -5.65
C ALA A 194 -26.47 8.37 -6.17
N GLU A 195 -26.40 8.08 -7.49
CA GLU A 195 -25.16 7.60 -8.11
C GLU A 195 -24.00 8.58 -7.92
N MET A 196 -24.22 9.87 -8.21
CA MET A 196 -23.20 10.92 -8.08
C MET A 196 -22.73 11.07 -6.63
N VAL A 197 -23.67 11.16 -5.67
CA VAL A 197 -23.36 11.29 -4.24
C VAL A 197 -22.52 10.12 -3.80
N VAL A 198 -22.94 8.89 -4.15
CA VAL A 198 -22.25 7.69 -3.70
C VAL A 198 -20.87 7.54 -4.31
N ARG A 199 -20.69 7.76 -5.62
CA ARG A 199 -19.35 7.77 -6.23
C ARG A 199 -18.42 8.77 -5.51
N THR A 200 -18.96 9.93 -5.16
CA THR A 200 -18.23 10.98 -4.44
C THR A 200 -17.88 10.56 -3.01
N LYS A 201 -18.84 10.07 -2.23
CA LYS A 201 -18.64 9.66 -0.83
C LYS A 201 -17.75 8.42 -0.71
N LEU A 202 -17.77 7.48 -1.66
CA LEU A 202 -16.86 6.33 -1.68
C LEU A 202 -15.41 6.76 -1.92
N THR A 203 -15.21 7.72 -2.81
CA THR A 203 -13.88 8.32 -3.05
C THR A 203 -13.40 9.06 -1.79
N GLN A 204 -14.28 9.82 -1.15
CA GLN A 204 -13.99 10.52 0.11
C GLN A 204 -13.66 9.54 1.24
N ALA A 205 -14.42 8.46 1.39
CA ALA A 205 -14.17 7.44 2.40
C ALA A 205 -12.81 6.75 2.19
N HIS A 206 -12.46 6.46 0.94
CA HIS A 206 -11.14 5.92 0.61
C HIS A 206 -10.03 6.91 0.96
N ILE A 207 -10.18 8.19 0.59
CA ILE A 207 -9.19 9.22 0.93
C ILE A 207 -9.08 9.39 2.44
N GLU A 208 -10.18 9.44 3.18
CA GLU A 208 -10.15 9.59 4.64
C GLU A 208 -9.48 8.39 5.31
N GLY A 209 -9.69 7.18 4.80
CA GLY A 209 -8.93 6.00 5.24
C GLY A 209 -7.42 6.15 5.05
N VAL A 210 -6.99 6.73 3.91
CA VAL A 210 -5.58 7.07 3.68
C VAL A 210 -5.11 8.15 4.68
N ARG A 211 -5.91 9.19 4.92
CA ARG A 211 -5.58 10.30 5.84
C ARG A 211 -5.40 9.82 7.28
N THR A 212 -6.32 8.99 7.77
CA THR A 212 -6.25 8.41 9.11
C THR A 212 -5.02 7.51 9.26
N GLU A 213 -4.77 6.60 8.31
CA GLU A 213 -3.62 5.68 8.40
C GLU A 213 -2.27 6.43 8.34
N THR A 214 -2.18 7.45 7.49
CA THR A 214 -0.96 8.26 7.37
C THR A 214 -0.71 9.10 8.62
N LEU A 215 -1.77 9.68 9.20
CA LEU A 215 -1.69 10.43 10.45
C LEU A 215 -1.19 9.55 11.61
N GLU A 216 -1.69 8.32 11.73
CA GLU A 216 -1.24 7.36 12.75
C GLU A 216 0.23 6.96 12.61
N ARG A 217 0.78 7.07 11.40
CA ARG A 217 2.16 6.70 11.06
C ARG A 217 3.11 7.89 10.99
N GLY A 218 2.64 9.10 11.31
CA GLY A 218 3.43 10.32 11.20
C GLY A 218 3.87 10.63 9.77
N VAL A 219 3.08 10.23 8.76
CA VAL A 219 3.31 10.56 7.35
C VAL A 219 2.28 11.59 6.92
N ASP A 220 2.72 12.59 6.15
CA ASP A 220 1.83 13.69 5.76
C ASP A 220 1.92 14.07 4.28
N LEU A 221 2.87 13.55 3.50
CA LEU A 221 2.94 13.85 2.07
C LEU A 221 2.19 12.78 1.25
N ALA A 222 1.50 13.20 0.19
CA ALA A 222 0.97 12.31 -0.84
C ALA A 222 1.08 12.90 -2.24
N VAL A 223 1.06 12.01 -3.22
CA VAL A 223 0.91 12.36 -4.63
C VAL A 223 -0.56 12.23 -5.04
N VAL A 224 -1.07 13.24 -5.74
CA VAL A 224 -2.36 13.18 -6.43
C VAL A 224 -2.23 12.26 -7.64
N SER A 225 -3.10 11.25 -7.72
CA SER A 225 -3.14 10.31 -8.85
C SER A 225 -3.27 11.02 -10.21
N SER A 226 -2.88 10.36 -11.30
CA SER A 226 -3.02 10.90 -12.66
C SER A 226 -3.63 9.88 -13.60
N HIS A 227 -4.70 10.29 -14.29
CA HIS A 227 -5.42 9.48 -15.28
C HIS A 227 -5.73 10.25 -16.57
N GLY A 228 -5.16 11.44 -16.76
CA GLY A 228 -5.34 12.25 -17.97
C GLY A 228 -6.65 13.02 -17.96
N ALA A 229 -6.96 13.66 -16.83
CA ALA A 229 -8.17 14.46 -16.69
C ALA A 229 -8.26 15.57 -17.75
N THR A 230 -9.47 15.81 -18.27
CA THR A 230 -9.75 16.87 -19.26
C THR A 230 -10.35 18.13 -18.62
N ASP A 231 -10.84 18.01 -17.38
CA ASP A 231 -11.44 19.08 -16.59
C ASP A 231 -10.37 19.88 -15.80
N ALA A 232 -10.81 20.64 -14.80
CA ALA A 232 -9.94 21.45 -13.96
C ALA A 232 -8.93 20.61 -13.16
N CYS A 233 -9.19 19.31 -12.93
CA CYS A 233 -8.30 18.44 -12.18
C CYS A 233 -6.94 18.26 -12.86
N ARG A 234 -6.86 18.46 -14.19
CA ARG A 234 -5.61 18.27 -14.95
C ARG A 234 -4.43 19.06 -14.38
N VAL A 235 -4.70 20.20 -13.77
CA VAL A 235 -3.69 21.11 -13.18
C VAL A 235 -3.00 20.48 -11.97
N PHE A 236 -3.70 19.59 -11.27
CA PHE A 236 -3.25 19.02 -9.99
C PHE A 236 -2.76 17.57 -10.15
N GLU A 237 -2.80 17.00 -11.35
CA GLU A 237 -2.38 15.61 -11.56
C GLU A 237 -0.88 15.42 -11.35
N GLY A 238 -0.52 14.54 -10.41
CA GLY A 238 0.87 14.31 -10.00
C GLY A 238 1.41 15.33 -9.01
N MET A 239 0.61 16.30 -8.57
CA MET A 239 0.98 17.26 -7.53
C MET A 239 1.24 16.54 -6.20
N VAL A 240 2.20 17.05 -5.43
CA VAL A 240 2.44 16.61 -4.05
C VAL A 240 1.70 17.52 -3.08
N VAL A 241 0.99 16.92 -2.14
CA VAL A 241 0.11 17.62 -1.21
C VAL A 241 0.44 17.20 0.22
N SER A 242 0.24 18.12 1.16
CA SER A 242 0.17 17.80 2.58
C SER A 242 -1.24 17.27 2.89
N ILE A 243 -1.32 15.99 3.26
CA ILE A 243 -2.56 15.23 3.45
C ILE A 243 -3.35 15.76 4.67
N ASN A 244 -2.66 16.02 5.77
CA ASN A 244 -3.22 16.44 7.05
C ASN A 244 -2.78 17.86 7.45
N GLY A 245 -2.06 18.57 6.58
CA GLY A 245 -1.63 19.95 6.83
C GLY A 245 -0.42 20.06 7.75
N GLN A 246 0.30 18.98 8.03
CA GLN A 246 1.42 18.97 8.99
C GLN A 246 2.76 19.38 8.36
N THR A 247 2.89 19.28 7.03
CA THR A 247 4.12 19.58 6.28
C THR A 247 3.99 20.94 5.60
N PRO A 248 4.67 22.00 6.09
CA PRO A 248 4.62 23.32 5.48
C PRO A 248 5.27 23.32 4.10
N GLY A 249 4.87 24.26 3.24
CA GLY A 249 5.42 24.41 1.89
C GLY A 249 4.73 23.54 0.83
N PHE A 250 3.74 22.73 1.20
CA PHE A 250 2.88 22.01 0.25
C PHE A 250 1.43 22.50 0.33
N PRO A 251 0.66 22.46 -0.78
CA PRO A 251 -0.77 22.69 -0.73
C PRO A 251 -1.43 21.58 0.09
N THR A 252 -2.40 21.94 0.94
CA THR A 252 -3.07 20.94 1.78
C THR A 252 -4.21 20.26 1.02
N TYR A 253 -4.48 18.99 1.32
CA TYR A 253 -5.64 18.28 0.77
C TYR A 253 -6.94 19.06 0.99
N GLN A 254 -7.12 19.64 2.18
CA GLN A 254 -8.31 20.42 2.52
C GLN A 254 -8.44 21.68 1.66
N GLN A 255 -7.35 22.44 1.50
CA GLN A 255 -7.31 23.62 0.63
C GLN A 255 -7.67 23.27 -0.82
N LEU A 256 -7.15 22.15 -1.34
CA LEU A 256 -7.46 21.71 -2.69
C LEU A 256 -8.92 21.27 -2.84
N ARG A 257 -9.48 20.57 -1.85
CA ARG A 257 -10.89 20.15 -1.85
C ARG A 257 -11.84 21.34 -1.79
N ASP A 258 -11.56 22.31 -0.93
CA ASP A 258 -12.41 23.49 -0.73
C ASP A 258 -12.43 24.42 -1.93
N SER A 259 -11.41 24.36 -2.79
CA SER A 259 -11.37 25.09 -4.06
C SER A 259 -12.44 24.67 -5.07
N GLY A 260 -12.97 23.44 -4.93
CA GLY A 260 -13.85 22.81 -5.92
C GLY A 260 -13.20 22.52 -7.28
N LYS A 261 -11.88 22.72 -7.43
CA LYS A 261 -11.14 22.47 -8.69
C LYS A 261 -10.62 21.04 -8.84
N ILE A 262 -10.43 20.34 -7.72
CA ILE A 262 -10.09 18.91 -7.63
C ILE A 262 -10.82 18.28 -6.44
N PHE A 263 -10.98 16.96 -6.44
CA PHE A 263 -11.78 16.20 -5.46
C PHE A 263 -13.25 16.63 -5.42
N HIS A 264 -13.74 17.17 -6.54
CA HIS A 264 -15.12 17.58 -6.76
C HIS A 264 -16.05 16.37 -6.95
N PRO A 265 -17.39 16.57 -7.02
CA PRO A 265 -18.31 15.47 -7.30
C PRO A 265 -17.92 14.67 -8.56
N ASN A 266 -18.01 13.34 -8.48
CA ASN A 266 -17.56 12.38 -9.51
C ASN A 266 -16.07 12.42 -9.87
N CYS A 267 -15.23 13.12 -9.11
CA CYS A 267 -13.77 13.08 -9.30
C CYS A 267 -13.26 11.65 -9.09
N LYS A 268 -12.33 11.20 -9.96
CA LYS A 268 -11.69 9.87 -9.89
C LYS A 268 -10.31 9.91 -9.24
N HIS A 269 -9.87 11.09 -8.84
CA HIS A 269 -8.55 11.29 -8.25
C HIS A 269 -8.53 10.79 -6.81
N HIS A 270 -7.49 10.05 -6.49
CA HIS A 270 -7.15 9.62 -5.14
C HIS A 270 -5.74 10.12 -4.81
N ILE A 271 -5.35 9.94 -3.55
CA ILE A 271 -4.02 10.29 -3.05
C ILE A 271 -3.24 9.03 -2.69
N SER A 272 -1.93 9.06 -2.94
CA SER A 272 -1.00 7.98 -2.61
C SER A 272 0.10 8.52 -1.70
N PRO A 273 0.16 8.10 -0.43
CA PRO A 273 1.13 8.60 0.53
C PRO A 273 2.57 8.33 0.12
N ILE A 274 3.44 9.27 0.44
CA ILE A 274 4.89 9.21 0.30
C ILE A 274 5.52 9.72 1.59
N ARG A 275 6.63 9.13 2.03
CA ARG A 275 7.30 9.59 3.26
C ARG A 275 8.13 10.85 3.04
N ASP A 276 8.70 11.00 1.85
CA ASP A 276 9.54 12.14 1.49
C ASP A 276 9.41 12.46 -0.01
N LEU A 277 9.62 13.73 -0.38
CA LEU A 277 9.66 14.20 -1.75
C LEU A 277 10.82 13.56 -2.55
N SER A 278 11.91 13.19 -1.87
CA SER A 278 13.06 12.49 -2.45
C SER A 278 12.72 11.08 -2.95
N LEU A 279 11.67 10.45 -2.40
CA LEU A 279 11.23 9.11 -2.80
C LEU A 279 10.50 9.11 -4.16
N LEU A 280 10.20 10.29 -4.70
CA LEU A 280 9.55 10.40 -6.01
C LEU A 280 10.55 10.08 -7.12
N PRO A 281 10.21 9.15 -8.03
CA PRO A 281 10.95 8.97 -9.27
C PRO A 281 11.12 10.31 -10.01
N PRO A 282 12.25 10.56 -10.70
CA PRO A 282 12.51 11.84 -11.38
C PRO A 282 11.37 12.29 -12.31
N SER A 283 10.71 11.35 -12.98
CA SER A 283 9.55 11.62 -13.84
C SER A 283 8.32 12.12 -13.07
N LEU A 284 8.03 11.53 -11.90
CA LEU A 284 6.94 11.96 -11.02
C LEU A 284 7.29 13.25 -10.28
N ARG A 285 8.56 13.45 -9.89
CA ARG A 285 9.02 14.70 -9.29
C ARG A 285 8.90 15.87 -10.27
N LYS A 286 9.37 15.68 -11.51
CA LYS A 286 9.19 16.68 -12.57
C LYS A 286 7.71 16.97 -12.80
N LYS A 287 6.86 15.95 -12.85
CA LYS A 287 5.42 16.13 -12.99
C LYS A 287 4.81 16.90 -11.81
N ALA A 288 5.27 16.64 -10.60
CA ALA A 288 4.82 17.35 -9.40
C ALA A 288 5.24 18.83 -9.42
N GLU A 289 6.47 19.10 -9.85
CA GLU A 289 6.98 20.47 -10.06
C GLU A 289 6.19 21.19 -11.17
N ASP A 290 5.97 20.53 -12.31
CA ASP A 290 5.19 21.07 -13.43
C ASP A 290 3.74 21.36 -12.99
N ALA A 291 3.14 20.49 -12.17
CA ALA A 291 1.82 20.70 -11.59
C ALA A 291 1.81 21.91 -10.64
N ALA A 292 2.81 22.06 -9.77
CA ALA A 292 2.95 23.22 -8.89
C ALA A 292 3.10 24.53 -9.69
N ARG A 293 3.94 24.56 -10.74
CA ARG A 293 4.10 25.69 -11.66
C ARG A 293 2.80 26.02 -12.39
N THR A 294 2.10 24.98 -12.87
CA THR A 294 0.82 25.15 -13.59
C THR A 294 -0.26 25.68 -12.67
N MET A 295 -0.30 25.23 -11.42
CA MET A 295 -1.24 25.74 -10.41
C MET A 295 -0.94 27.19 -10.06
N ALA A 296 0.30 27.55 -9.75
CA ALA A 296 0.68 28.93 -9.45
C ALA A 296 0.32 29.89 -10.61
N LYS A 297 0.45 29.42 -11.85
CA LYS A 297 0.05 30.18 -13.05
C LYS A 297 -1.46 30.31 -13.21
N ASN A 298 -2.22 29.23 -13.01
CA ASN A 298 -3.65 29.20 -13.31
C ASN A 298 -4.52 29.66 -12.14
N TYR A 299 -4.03 29.52 -10.91
CA TYR A 299 -4.72 29.80 -9.65
C TYR A 299 -3.77 30.49 -8.66
N PRO A 300 -3.33 31.73 -8.94
CA PRO A 300 -2.36 32.44 -8.12
C PRO A 300 -2.85 32.72 -6.69
N ASP A 301 -4.18 32.78 -6.50
CA ASP A 301 -4.85 32.90 -5.21
C ASP A 301 -4.64 31.69 -4.28
N MET A 302 -4.25 30.54 -4.84
CA MET A 302 -4.00 29.32 -4.07
C MET A 302 -2.56 29.23 -3.53
N GLY A 303 -1.68 30.15 -3.92
CA GLY A 303 -0.29 30.22 -3.48
C GLY A 303 0.71 29.57 -4.43
N ASP A 304 1.99 29.88 -4.20
CA ASP A 304 3.13 29.37 -4.97
C ASP A 304 3.95 28.38 -4.13
N PHE A 305 3.95 27.13 -4.58
CA PHE A 305 4.63 26.01 -3.92
C PHE A 305 5.81 25.48 -4.75
N THR A 306 6.31 26.22 -5.73
CA THR A 306 7.47 25.75 -6.53
C THR A 306 8.76 25.69 -5.71
N LYS A 307 8.87 26.51 -4.67
CA LYS A 307 10.08 26.63 -3.82
C LYS A 307 10.49 25.33 -3.14
N VAL A 308 9.55 24.43 -2.83
CA VAL A 308 9.87 23.11 -2.25
C VAL A 308 10.59 22.17 -3.22
N TYR A 309 10.53 22.47 -4.52
CA TYR A 309 11.31 21.77 -5.55
C TYR A 309 12.67 22.42 -5.80
N GLU A 310 12.85 23.68 -5.39
CA GLU A 310 14.08 24.48 -5.54
C GLU A 310 15.05 24.26 -4.36
N GLN A 311 14.56 23.89 -3.17
CA GLN A 311 15.37 23.63 -1.98
C GLN A 311 15.60 22.13 -1.73
N GLN A 312 16.67 21.55 -2.29
CA GLN A 312 17.49 20.49 -1.66
C GLN A 312 18.84 20.37 -2.38
N PRO A 313 19.92 19.98 -1.66
CA PRO A 313 21.30 20.29 -2.02
C PRO A 313 21.82 19.45 -3.19
N LYS A 314 22.73 20.06 -3.98
CA LYS A 314 23.66 19.30 -4.84
C LYS A 314 24.38 18.29 -3.97
N ILE A 315 24.25 17.01 -4.30
CA ILE A 315 25.09 15.95 -3.74
C ILE A 315 26.54 16.29 -4.14
N GLU A 316 27.36 16.70 -3.18
CA GLU A 316 28.81 16.76 -3.40
C GLU A 316 29.35 15.33 -3.55
N PRO A 317 30.25 15.08 -4.51
CA PRO A 317 30.83 13.75 -4.68
C PRO A 317 31.60 13.35 -3.41
N PRO A 318 31.44 12.10 -2.92
CA PRO A 318 32.20 11.64 -1.78
C PRO A 318 33.70 11.57 -2.12
N ALA A 319 34.52 11.72 -1.08
CA ALA A 319 35.97 11.64 -1.18
C ALA A 319 36.44 10.31 -1.83
N PRO A 320 37.61 10.30 -2.50
CA PRO A 320 38.13 9.11 -3.17
C PRO A 320 38.19 7.88 -2.25
N LYS A 321 37.92 6.69 -2.83
CA LYS A 321 38.01 5.40 -2.14
C LYS A 321 39.38 5.24 -1.46
N GLU A 322 39.45 5.46 -0.14
CA GLU A 322 40.65 5.16 0.63
C GLU A 322 40.70 3.63 0.87
N GLN A 323 41.61 2.94 0.17
CA GLN A 323 41.92 1.55 0.46
C GLN A 323 42.68 1.49 1.78
N VAL A 324 41.96 1.24 2.87
CA VAL A 324 42.61 0.98 4.16
C VAL A 324 43.34 -0.36 4.05
N ALA A 325 44.66 -0.31 3.88
CA ALA A 325 45.53 -1.48 3.91
C ALA A 325 45.57 -2.05 5.34
N LEU A 326 44.55 -2.81 5.72
CA LEU A 326 44.53 -3.58 6.96
C LEU A 326 45.52 -4.76 6.81
N LYS A 327 46.50 -4.85 7.72
CA LYS A 327 47.46 -5.96 7.75
C LYS A 327 46.84 -7.18 8.43
N TYR A 328 45.90 -7.86 7.76
CA TYR A 328 45.42 -9.17 8.21
C TYR A 328 46.56 -10.19 8.13
N GLN A 329 46.76 -10.96 9.20
CA GLN A 329 47.74 -12.06 9.24
C GLN A 329 46.98 -13.37 9.13
N PRO A 330 47.14 -14.14 8.03
CA PRO A 330 46.44 -15.41 7.84
C PRO A 330 46.74 -16.41 8.98
N ALA A 331 45.67 -16.99 9.53
CA ALA A 331 45.75 -18.08 10.49
C ALA A 331 46.29 -19.35 9.84
N LYS A 332 47.02 -20.16 10.60
CA LYS A 332 47.63 -21.41 10.11
C LYS A 332 46.69 -22.61 10.25
N THR A 333 45.65 -22.49 11.07
CA THR A 333 44.64 -23.54 11.27
C THR A 333 43.23 -22.98 11.31
N LEU A 334 42.23 -23.81 11.03
CA LEU A 334 40.81 -23.42 11.08
C LEU A 334 40.39 -23.00 12.50
N LYS A 335 40.99 -23.63 13.52
CA LYS A 335 40.76 -23.28 14.92
C LYS A 335 41.27 -21.87 15.23
N GLU A 336 42.51 -21.57 14.83
CA GLU A 336 43.08 -20.22 14.98
C GLU A 336 42.24 -19.17 14.23
N ALA A 337 41.78 -19.48 13.00
CA ALA A 337 40.93 -18.59 12.23
C ALA A 337 39.61 -18.29 12.94
N ALA A 338 38.97 -19.31 13.52
CA ALA A 338 37.71 -19.18 14.25
C ALA A 338 37.89 -18.38 15.55
N GLU A 339 38.92 -18.70 16.33
CA GLU A 339 39.26 -17.98 17.56
C GLU A 339 39.59 -16.51 17.30
N TRP A 340 40.33 -16.23 16.22
CA TRP A 340 40.61 -14.88 15.78
C TRP A 340 39.32 -14.12 15.46
N ALA A 341 38.40 -14.70 14.70
CA ALA A 341 37.14 -14.05 14.33
C ALA A 341 36.27 -13.76 15.56
N MET A 342 36.14 -14.73 16.47
CA MET A 342 35.39 -14.53 17.72
C MET A 342 35.98 -13.39 18.56
N LYS A 343 37.31 -13.35 18.71
CA LYS A 343 37.99 -12.35 19.55
C LYS A 343 38.09 -10.97 18.91
N LYS A 344 38.51 -10.90 17.64
CA LYS A 344 38.81 -9.65 16.94
C LYS A 344 37.56 -8.99 16.37
N LEU A 345 36.65 -9.79 15.80
CA LEU A 345 35.42 -9.27 15.21
C LEU A 345 34.27 -9.22 16.22
N GLY A 346 34.34 -9.95 17.33
CA GLY A 346 33.26 -9.98 18.32
C GLY A 346 32.05 -10.80 17.85
N ILE A 347 32.27 -11.86 17.08
CA ILE A 347 31.22 -12.77 16.61
C ILE A 347 31.03 -13.85 17.67
N ALA A 348 29.79 -14.06 18.13
CA ALA A 348 29.50 -14.93 19.26
C ALA A 348 29.82 -16.41 18.99
N HIS A 349 29.66 -16.87 17.76
CA HIS A 349 29.97 -18.24 17.36
C HIS A 349 30.59 -18.28 15.96
N VAL A 350 31.78 -18.86 15.86
CA VAL A 350 32.46 -19.12 14.59
C VAL A 350 32.91 -20.58 14.55
N ASP A 351 32.45 -21.33 13.55
CA ASP A 351 32.82 -22.73 13.33
C ASP A 351 33.23 -22.98 11.87
N TYR A 352 34.53 -23.10 11.68
CA TYR A 352 35.16 -23.37 10.37
C TYR A 352 35.46 -24.85 10.12
N LYS A 353 34.95 -25.79 10.92
CA LYS A 353 35.30 -27.22 10.84
C LYS A 353 35.27 -27.82 9.43
N ASP A 354 34.32 -27.41 8.60
CA ASP A 354 34.16 -27.89 7.22
C ASP A 354 34.54 -26.86 6.15
N HIS A 355 35.39 -25.89 6.48
CA HIS A 355 35.90 -24.88 5.53
C HIS A 355 37.31 -25.23 5.04
N ASP A 356 37.63 -24.82 3.81
CA ASP A 356 39.01 -24.65 3.35
C ASP A 356 39.67 -23.52 4.16
N LEU A 357 40.91 -23.70 4.58
CA LEU A 357 41.64 -22.71 5.39
C LEU A 357 41.86 -21.38 4.63
N ARG A 358 42.05 -21.42 3.31
CA ARG A 358 42.14 -20.21 2.48
C ARG A 358 40.84 -19.44 2.54
N LEU A 359 39.71 -20.14 2.44
CA LEU A 359 38.39 -19.53 2.53
C LEU A 359 38.20 -18.91 3.90
N ALA A 360 38.42 -19.65 5.00
CA ALA A 360 38.26 -19.13 6.35
C ALA A 360 39.07 -17.84 6.59
N ASN A 361 40.30 -17.78 6.08
CA ASN A 361 41.13 -16.58 6.15
C ASN A 361 40.58 -15.42 5.31
N GLU A 362 40.14 -15.67 4.08
CA GLU A 362 39.56 -14.63 3.22
C GLU A 362 38.23 -14.09 3.79
N LEU A 363 37.41 -14.95 4.41
CA LEU A 363 36.19 -14.53 5.11
C LEU A 363 36.53 -13.61 6.29
N ASN A 364 37.52 -13.95 7.09
CA ASN A 364 37.97 -13.13 8.22
C ASN A 364 38.47 -11.75 7.77
N GLU A 365 39.35 -11.72 6.78
CA GLU A 365 39.88 -10.47 6.22
C GLU A 365 38.76 -9.58 5.66
N THR A 366 37.82 -10.19 4.92
CA THR A 366 36.70 -9.47 4.30
C THR A 366 35.74 -8.94 5.38
N LEU A 367 35.41 -9.75 6.38
CA LEU A 367 34.57 -9.32 7.50
C LEU A 367 35.23 -8.23 8.35
N GLU A 368 36.57 -8.24 8.51
CA GLU A 368 37.28 -7.16 9.19
C GLU A 368 37.13 -5.84 8.43
N LYS A 369 37.30 -5.86 7.10
CA LYS A 369 37.08 -4.68 6.25
C LYS A 369 35.64 -4.18 6.35
N LEU A 370 34.66 -5.08 6.26
CA LEU A 370 33.23 -4.75 6.33
C LEU A 370 32.82 -4.21 7.69
N ARG A 371 33.25 -4.84 8.80
CA ARG A 371 32.97 -4.36 10.16
C ARG A 371 33.75 -3.10 10.53
N THR A 372 34.87 -2.84 9.87
CA THR A 372 35.54 -1.54 10.01
C THR A 372 34.74 -0.44 9.31
N ARG A 373 34.26 -0.71 8.09
CA ARG A 373 33.49 0.24 7.29
C ARG A 373 32.08 0.50 7.84
N TYR A 374 31.41 -0.54 8.32
CA TYR A 374 30.02 -0.52 8.81
C TYR A 374 29.94 -1.05 10.26
N LYS A 375 30.74 -0.47 11.15
CA LYS A 375 30.93 -0.90 12.56
C LYS A 375 29.64 -1.00 13.38
N GLU A 376 28.59 -0.30 12.97
CA GLU A 376 27.27 -0.32 13.61
C GLU A 376 26.54 -1.66 13.40
N VAL A 377 26.88 -2.42 12.35
CA VAL A 377 26.24 -3.68 11.97
C VAL A 377 26.86 -4.84 12.77
N THR A 378 26.39 -5.00 13.99
CA THR A 378 26.91 -5.98 14.96
C THR A 378 26.05 -7.25 15.08
N ALA A 379 24.89 -7.29 14.43
CA ALA A 379 23.89 -8.35 14.56
C ALA A 379 24.35 -9.74 14.05
N THR A 380 25.41 -9.81 13.24
CA THR A 380 25.99 -11.07 12.78
C THR A 380 26.66 -11.81 13.94
N LYS A 381 25.93 -12.76 14.54
CA LYS A 381 26.35 -13.52 15.73
C LYS A 381 26.96 -14.87 15.38
N TRP A 382 26.69 -15.37 14.18
CA TRP A 382 27.01 -16.74 13.77
C TRP A 382 27.74 -16.79 12.42
N ILE A 383 28.86 -17.51 12.34
CA ILE A 383 29.56 -17.85 11.10
C ILE A 383 29.87 -19.35 11.09
N SER A 384 29.34 -20.11 10.13
CA SER A 384 29.65 -21.54 9.97
C SER A 384 29.26 -22.08 8.60
N THR A 385 29.23 -23.41 8.42
CA THR A 385 28.46 -23.99 7.31
C THR A 385 26.97 -23.98 7.62
N CYS A 386 26.12 -23.96 6.60
CA CYS A 386 24.67 -23.98 6.77
C CYS A 386 24.19 -25.28 7.41
N GLN A 387 24.92 -26.38 7.21
CA GLN A 387 24.69 -27.69 7.82
C GLN A 387 24.93 -27.63 9.34
N ILE A 388 26.03 -27.00 9.79
CA ILE A 388 26.31 -26.77 11.21
C ILE A 388 25.23 -25.87 11.83
N ARG A 389 24.91 -24.73 11.20
CA ARG A 389 23.87 -23.80 11.68
C ARG A 389 22.51 -24.48 11.80
N ASN A 390 22.08 -25.22 10.77
CA ASN A 390 20.77 -25.89 10.76
C ASN A 390 20.69 -26.99 11.83
N LYS A 391 21.79 -27.71 12.09
CA LYS A 391 21.86 -28.67 13.20
C LYS A 391 21.72 -27.96 14.55
N ALA A 392 22.43 -26.85 14.75
CA ALA A 392 22.33 -26.06 15.98
C ALA A 392 20.92 -25.51 16.20
N LEU A 393 20.25 -25.01 15.14
CA LEU A 393 18.87 -24.55 15.20
C LEU A 393 17.90 -25.68 15.58
N PHE A 394 18.09 -26.87 15.01
CA PHE A 394 17.28 -28.04 15.34
C PHE A 394 17.41 -28.40 16.82
N GLU A 395 18.63 -28.48 17.33
CA GLU A 395 18.89 -28.77 18.74
C GLU A 395 18.30 -27.69 19.66
N ALA A 396 18.40 -26.41 19.31
CA ALA A 396 17.79 -25.33 20.09
C ALA A 396 16.26 -25.47 20.19
N LYS A 397 15.59 -25.87 19.10
CA LYS A 397 14.13 -26.16 19.10
C LYS A 397 13.78 -27.41 19.89
N VAL A 398 14.63 -28.44 19.84
CA VAL A 398 14.48 -29.64 20.68
C VAL A 398 14.56 -29.26 22.16
N GLU A 399 15.49 -28.39 22.55
CA GLU A 399 15.60 -27.92 23.94
C GLU A 399 14.39 -27.07 24.38
N GLU A 400 13.83 -26.26 23.49
CA GLU A 400 12.59 -25.51 23.75
C GLU A 400 11.40 -26.47 23.97
N ASN A 401 11.23 -27.45 23.08
CA ASN A 401 10.20 -28.48 23.21
C ASN A 401 10.42 -29.39 24.43
N LEU A 402 11.67 -29.68 24.78
CA LEU A 402 12.01 -30.51 25.94
C LEU A 402 11.50 -29.89 27.24
N LYS A 403 11.51 -28.56 27.37
CA LYS A 403 10.93 -27.88 28.54
C LYS A 403 9.44 -28.18 28.72
N ILE A 404 8.69 -28.21 27.63
CA ILE A 404 7.26 -28.54 27.61
C ILE A 404 7.05 -30.04 27.90
N ILE A 405 7.83 -30.91 27.25
CA ILE A 405 7.72 -32.37 27.43
C ILE A 405 8.06 -32.80 28.87
N LYS A 406 9.04 -32.15 29.51
CA LYS A 406 9.39 -32.40 30.92
C LYS A 406 8.20 -32.13 31.86
N GLN A 407 7.39 -31.12 31.57
CA GLN A 407 6.19 -30.81 32.35
C GLN A 407 5.03 -31.76 32.06
N GLY A 408 4.83 -32.14 30.79
CA GLY A 408 3.74 -33.02 30.38
C GLY A 408 3.95 -34.52 30.65
N TYR A 409 5.20 -34.95 30.79
CA TYR A 409 5.57 -36.36 31.01
C TYR A 409 6.58 -36.53 32.17
N PRO A 410 6.24 -36.13 33.40
CA PRO A 410 7.19 -36.09 34.52
C PRO A 410 7.70 -37.47 34.97
N THR A 411 6.99 -38.55 34.63
CA THR A 411 7.34 -39.93 35.00
C THR A 411 8.27 -40.62 33.98
N LYS A 412 8.55 -40.01 32.83
CA LYS A 412 9.50 -40.53 31.83
C LYS A 412 10.93 -40.14 32.16
N THR A 413 11.89 -40.96 31.78
CA THR A 413 13.31 -40.62 31.91
C THR A 413 13.68 -39.45 31.00
N GLU A 414 14.72 -38.68 31.36
CA GLU A 414 15.17 -37.54 30.56
C GLU A 414 15.55 -37.93 29.12
N LYS A 415 16.13 -39.13 28.94
CA LYS A 415 16.44 -39.68 27.63
C LYS A 415 15.18 -39.90 26.80
N GLU A 416 14.13 -40.48 27.36
CA GLU A 416 12.85 -40.69 26.68
C GLU A 416 12.14 -39.37 26.36
N GLN A 417 12.14 -38.43 27.29
CA GLN A 417 11.60 -37.08 27.08
C GLN A 417 12.30 -36.37 25.92
N ARG A 418 13.64 -36.47 25.85
CA ARG A 418 14.43 -35.89 24.75
C ARG A 418 14.15 -36.56 23.41
N GLU A 419 13.96 -37.88 23.38
CA GLU A 419 13.58 -38.57 22.15
C GLU A 419 12.17 -38.18 21.68
N ILE A 420 11.22 -37.96 22.60
CA ILE A 420 9.90 -37.40 22.26
C ILE A 420 10.04 -35.99 21.69
N ALA A 421 10.80 -35.11 22.36
CA ALA A 421 11.06 -33.74 21.89
C ALA A 421 11.67 -33.71 20.48
N LYS A 422 12.63 -34.60 20.19
CA LYS A 422 13.19 -34.75 18.84
C LYS A 422 12.17 -35.20 17.80
N ARG A 423 11.27 -36.14 18.13
CA ARG A 423 10.25 -36.65 17.20
C ARG A 423 9.24 -35.59 16.80
N ILE A 424 8.87 -34.71 17.73
CA ILE A 424 7.89 -33.64 17.45
C ILE A 424 8.53 -32.39 16.84
N THR A 425 9.85 -32.24 16.93
CA THR A 425 10.56 -31.11 16.35
C THR A 425 10.74 -31.32 14.84
N PRO A 426 10.23 -30.43 13.97
CA PRO A 426 10.44 -30.55 12.54
C PRO A 426 11.93 -30.48 12.19
N ARG A 427 12.40 -31.41 11.35
CA ARG A 427 13.78 -31.37 10.85
C ARG A 427 14.00 -30.15 9.95
N PRO A 428 15.18 -29.50 10.00
CA PRO A 428 15.48 -28.39 9.11
C PRO A 428 15.53 -28.86 7.66
N PRO A 429 15.09 -28.04 6.69
CA PRO A 429 15.18 -28.38 5.29
C PRO A 429 16.66 -28.56 4.86
N LYS A 430 16.88 -29.44 3.89
CA LYS A 430 18.20 -29.59 3.26
C LYS A 430 18.53 -28.32 2.47
N VAL A 431 19.78 -27.90 2.53
CA VAL A 431 20.30 -26.79 1.72
C VAL A 431 20.56 -27.31 0.30
N SER A 432 20.02 -26.63 -0.71
CA SER A 432 20.23 -26.99 -2.12
C SER A 432 21.70 -26.92 -2.49
N SER A 433 22.18 -27.82 -3.35
CA SER A 433 23.56 -27.81 -3.86
C SER A 433 23.91 -26.57 -4.67
N ASN A 434 22.91 -25.82 -5.16
CA ASN A 434 23.10 -24.62 -5.98
C ASN A 434 23.23 -23.34 -5.14
N VAL A 435 23.06 -23.42 -3.82
CA VAL A 435 23.19 -22.28 -2.91
C VAL A 435 24.62 -22.23 -2.39
N MET A 436 25.33 -21.11 -2.60
CA MET A 436 26.70 -20.93 -2.14
C MET A 436 26.77 -20.55 -0.66
N ALA A 437 25.95 -19.58 -0.24
CA ALA A 437 25.86 -19.08 1.13
C ALA A 437 24.45 -18.62 1.47
N GLN A 438 24.20 -18.28 2.73
CA GLN A 438 22.94 -17.73 3.23
C GLN A 438 23.18 -16.78 4.40
N SER A 439 22.43 -15.68 4.41
CA SER A 439 22.32 -14.72 5.51
C SER A 439 20.98 -14.88 6.23
N THR A 440 20.97 -14.83 7.56
CA THR A 440 19.75 -14.92 8.39
C THR A 440 19.52 -13.65 9.20
N ASN A 441 18.30 -13.47 9.69
CA ASN A 441 17.89 -12.29 10.45
C ASN A 441 17.54 -12.63 11.91
N TRP A 442 17.11 -11.63 12.66
CA TRP A 442 16.74 -11.70 14.08
C TRP A 442 15.79 -12.85 14.45
N SER A 443 14.94 -13.34 13.54
CA SER A 443 14.06 -14.48 13.78
C SER A 443 14.81 -15.79 14.08
N TRP A 444 16.11 -15.85 13.73
CA TRP A 444 17.00 -16.98 13.99
C TRP A 444 17.72 -16.91 15.34
N LYS A 445 17.41 -15.90 16.17
CA LYS A 445 17.89 -15.75 17.56
C LYS A 445 19.43 -15.84 17.66
N ALA A 446 19.95 -16.90 18.29
CA ALA A 446 21.40 -17.11 18.48
C ALA A 446 22.11 -17.55 17.19
N GLN A 447 21.38 -18.05 16.20
CA GLN A 447 21.88 -18.51 14.90
C GLN A 447 21.71 -17.46 13.79
N GLU A 448 21.45 -16.20 14.16
CA GLU A 448 21.49 -15.05 13.25
C GLU A 448 22.93 -14.80 12.76
N GLY A 449 23.14 -14.85 11.45
CA GLY A 449 24.43 -14.58 10.84
C GLY A 449 24.55 -15.14 9.43
N ILE A 450 25.79 -15.47 9.03
CA ILE A 450 26.11 -15.89 7.66
C ILE A 450 26.61 -17.34 7.68
N CYS A 451 26.17 -18.15 6.73
CA CYS A 451 26.70 -19.49 6.56
C CYS A 451 27.03 -19.81 5.11
N PHE A 452 28.03 -20.66 4.90
CA PHE A 452 28.35 -21.20 3.59
C PHE A 452 27.79 -22.61 3.45
N ASN A 453 27.34 -22.99 2.26
CA ASN A 453 27.00 -24.37 2.01
C ASN A 453 28.28 -25.21 2.09
N GLN A 454 28.27 -26.27 2.90
CA GLN A 454 29.41 -27.16 3.11
C GLN A 454 30.06 -27.65 1.82
N GLU A 455 29.27 -27.87 0.76
CA GLU A 455 29.79 -28.30 -0.55
C GLU A 455 30.71 -27.30 -1.24
N TYR A 456 30.54 -26.01 -0.96
CA TYR A 456 31.40 -24.93 -1.44
C TYR A 456 32.43 -24.54 -0.37
N ALA A 457 32.03 -24.52 0.90
CA ALA A 457 32.90 -24.15 2.02
C ALA A 457 34.18 -25.01 2.08
N LYS A 458 34.04 -26.32 1.83
CA LYS A 458 35.15 -27.28 1.91
C LYS A 458 36.16 -27.19 0.76
N SER A 459 35.89 -26.41 -0.29
CA SER A 459 36.75 -26.29 -1.47
C SER A 459 36.76 -24.87 -2.00
N TYR A 460 37.84 -24.15 -1.68
CA TYR A 460 38.06 -22.79 -2.16
C TYR A 460 37.97 -22.69 -3.69
N ASP A 461 38.63 -23.62 -4.39
CA ASP A 461 38.71 -23.60 -5.86
C ASP A 461 37.35 -23.84 -6.50
N LYS A 462 36.50 -24.70 -5.90
CA LYS A 462 35.13 -24.93 -6.37
C LYS A 462 34.25 -23.68 -6.19
N LEU A 463 34.35 -23.00 -5.04
CA LEU A 463 33.62 -21.75 -4.80
C LEU A 463 34.11 -20.64 -5.74
N ARG A 464 35.42 -20.54 -5.96
CA ARG A 464 36.02 -19.62 -6.91
C ARG A 464 35.54 -19.87 -8.34
N GLN A 465 35.60 -21.11 -8.83
CA GLN A 465 35.09 -21.45 -10.17
C GLN A 465 33.60 -21.13 -10.32
N ALA A 466 32.80 -21.38 -9.28
CA ALA A 466 31.37 -21.10 -9.32
C ALA A 466 31.08 -19.58 -9.35
N THR A 467 31.81 -18.78 -8.58
CA THR A 467 31.69 -17.32 -8.57
C THR A 467 32.19 -16.68 -9.87
N GLU A 468 33.33 -17.14 -10.40
CA GLU A 468 33.84 -16.76 -11.73
C GLU A 468 32.80 -17.05 -12.82
N HIS A 469 32.22 -18.26 -12.83
CA HIS A 469 31.20 -18.63 -13.80
C HIS A 469 29.93 -17.78 -13.71
N CYS A 470 29.44 -17.50 -12.51
CA CYS A 470 28.26 -16.66 -12.31
C CYS A 470 28.49 -15.19 -12.68
N ALA A 471 29.69 -14.65 -12.44
CA ALA A 471 30.05 -13.30 -12.89
C ALA A 471 30.17 -13.23 -14.42
N GLN A 472 30.80 -14.23 -15.05
CA GLN A 472 30.95 -14.32 -16.51
C GLN A 472 29.61 -14.49 -17.24
N SER A 473 28.66 -15.22 -16.67
CA SER A 473 27.32 -15.40 -17.24
C SER A 473 26.40 -14.21 -17.03
N GLY A 474 26.80 -13.22 -16.23
CA GLY A 474 25.95 -12.09 -15.82
C GLY A 474 24.89 -12.46 -14.78
N PHE A 475 24.96 -13.66 -14.19
CA PHE A 475 24.10 -14.05 -13.08
C PHE A 475 24.41 -13.24 -11.83
N HIS A 476 25.70 -13.05 -11.52
CA HIS A 476 26.21 -12.06 -10.57
C HIS A 476 26.91 -10.90 -11.32
N PRO A 477 27.11 -9.73 -10.69
CA PRO A 477 27.74 -8.57 -11.26
C PRO A 477 29.16 -8.80 -11.78
N VAL A 478 29.61 -7.88 -12.64
CA VAL A 478 31.01 -7.88 -13.10
C VAL A 478 31.92 -7.47 -11.94
N GLY A 479 33.04 -8.17 -11.78
CA GLY A 479 34.02 -7.92 -10.73
C GLY A 479 33.69 -8.55 -9.38
N THR A 480 32.70 -9.46 -9.31
CA THR A 480 32.36 -10.24 -8.12
C THR A 480 32.78 -11.72 -8.25
N ASP A 481 33.91 -11.98 -8.90
CA ASP A 481 34.45 -13.29 -9.29
C ASP A 481 35.35 -13.97 -8.24
N ALA A 482 35.35 -13.46 -7.00
CA ALA A 482 36.11 -14.00 -5.88
C ALA A 482 35.20 -14.49 -4.74
N PRO A 483 35.60 -15.50 -3.95
CA PRO A 483 34.84 -15.94 -2.77
C PRO A 483 34.47 -14.83 -1.77
N SER A 484 35.31 -13.79 -1.63
CA SER A 484 35.04 -12.61 -0.81
C SER A 484 33.83 -11.79 -1.27
N SER A 485 33.44 -11.85 -2.55
CA SER A 485 32.23 -11.19 -3.04
C SER A 485 30.97 -11.84 -2.46
N VAL A 486 30.99 -13.16 -2.24
CA VAL A 486 29.87 -13.93 -1.67
C VAL A 486 29.60 -13.49 -0.24
N ILE A 487 30.63 -13.42 0.62
CA ILE A 487 30.39 -12.95 1.99
C ILE A 487 30.03 -11.46 2.03
N THR A 488 30.49 -10.67 1.07
CA THR A 488 30.09 -9.26 0.95
C THR A 488 28.60 -9.14 0.63
N HIS A 489 28.11 -9.96 -0.30
CA HIS A 489 26.68 -10.09 -0.60
C HIS A 489 25.89 -10.51 0.65
N GLU A 490 26.30 -11.57 1.34
CA GLU A 490 25.58 -12.03 2.55
C GLU A 490 25.63 -11.02 3.70
N PHE A 491 26.73 -10.27 3.83
CA PHE A 491 26.84 -9.19 4.80
C PHE A 491 25.99 -7.98 4.41
N ALA A 492 25.80 -7.70 3.13
CA ALA A 492 24.85 -6.68 2.69
C ALA A 492 23.41 -7.02 3.12
N HIS A 493 23.01 -8.30 3.19
CA HIS A 493 21.75 -8.67 3.84
C HIS A 493 21.74 -8.40 5.36
N GLN A 494 22.89 -8.49 6.05
CA GLN A 494 23.01 -8.10 7.46
C GLN A 494 22.85 -6.58 7.61
N ILE A 495 23.42 -5.80 6.69
CA ILE A 495 23.21 -4.35 6.60
C ILE A 495 21.74 -4.04 6.35
N ASP A 496 21.09 -4.73 5.40
CA ASP A 496 19.65 -4.57 5.12
C ASP A 496 18.81 -4.80 6.40
N ASN A 497 19.07 -5.88 7.13
CA ASN A 497 18.40 -6.17 8.39
C ASN A 497 18.65 -5.09 9.46
N PHE A 498 19.88 -4.60 9.57
CA PHE A 498 20.24 -3.52 10.48
C PHE A 498 19.48 -2.24 10.16
N LEU A 499 19.49 -1.80 8.90
CA LEU A 499 18.78 -0.61 8.46
C LEU A 499 17.26 -0.80 8.62
N ARG A 500 16.72 -1.98 8.30
CA ARG A 500 15.29 -2.29 8.51
C ARG A 500 14.83 -2.10 9.94
N ASN A 501 15.63 -2.55 10.89
CA ASN A 501 15.24 -2.54 12.30
C ASN A 501 15.56 -1.22 13.01
N ASN A 502 16.60 -0.50 12.58
CA ASN A 502 17.12 0.65 13.32
C ASN A 502 17.01 1.97 12.54
N HIS A 503 17.13 1.93 11.21
CA HIS A 503 17.19 3.11 10.34
C HIS A 503 16.35 2.91 9.07
N PRO A 504 15.02 2.71 9.20
CA PRO A 504 14.16 2.36 8.07
C PRO A 504 14.14 3.44 6.98
N SER A 505 14.37 4.70 7.34
CA SER A 505 14.52 5.81 6.39
C SER A 505 15.75 5.65 5.50
N HIS A 506 16.90 5.30 6.08
CA HIS A 506 18.11 4.99 5.32
C HIS A 506 17.94 3.73 4.48
N ARG A 507 17.29 2.69 5.02
CA ARG A 507 16.94 1.49 4.24
C ARG A 507 16.15 1.86 2.99
N GLN A 508 15.11 2.68 3.15
CA GLN A 508 14.26 3.12 2.05
C GLN A 508 15.09 3.82 0.96
N LYS A 509 15.90 4.82 1.35
CA LYS A 509 16.71 5.62 0.43
C LYS A 509 17.77 4.80 -0.32
N VAL A 510 18.50 3.95 0.39
CA VAL A 510 19.66 3.24 -0.15
C VAL A 510 19.25 1.98 -0.92
N ILE A 511 18.15 1.34 -0.53
CA ILE A 511 17.76 0.04 -1.08
C ILE A 511 16.53 0.20 -1.97
N MET A 512 15.41 0.56 -1.37
CA MET A 512 14.11 0.44 -2.02
C MET A 512 13.91 1.48 -3.12
N ASP A 513 14.38 2.72 -2.90
CA ASP A 513 14.29 3.78 -3.91
C ASP A 513 15.19 3.51 -5.10
N LEU A 514 16.44 3.09 -4.84
CA LEU A 514 17.39 2.76 -5.91
C LEU A 514 16.98 1.50 -6.67
N TRP A 515 16.41 0.51 -5.99
CA TRP A 515 15.80 -0.68 -6.62
C TRP A 515 14.69 -0.27 -7.60
N VAL A 516 13.80 0.63 -7.17
CA VAL A 516 12.69 1.11 -8.00
C VAL A 516 13.23 1.98 -9.15
N LYS A 517 14.18 2.87 -8.86
CA LYS A 517 14.81 3.77 -9.83
C LYS A 517 15.41 2.99 -11.00
N HIS A 518 16.16 1.93 -10.68
CA HIS A 518 16.91 1.16 -11.67
C HIS A 518 16.15 -0.04 -12.22
N LYS A 519 14.92 -0.33 -11.77
CA LYS A 519 14.21 -1.60 -12.01
C LYS A 519 14.25 -2.13 -13.45
N LYS A 520 14.18 -1.26 -14.46
CA LYS A 520 14.21 -1.64 -15.89
C LYS A 520 15.60 -2.01 -16.38
N ASP A 521 16.62 -1.47 -15.74
CA ASP A 521 18.03 -1.56 -16.13
C ASP A 521 18.84 -2.48 -15.22
N ILE A 522 18.25 -3.07 -14.17
CA ILE A 522 18.99 -3.92 -13.22
C ILE A 522 19.60 -5.15 -13.90
N LYS A 523 18.86 -5.81 -14.78
CA LYS A 523 19.39 -7.01 -15.46
C LYS A 523 20.62 -6.69 -16.30
N SER A 524 20.61 -5.58 -17.02
CA SER A 524 21.68 -5.17 -17.94
C SER A 524 22.79 -4.36 -17.26
N GLY A 525 22.43 -3.56 -16.26
CA GLY A 525 23.32 -2.64 -15.55
C GLY A 525 23.90 -3.20 -14.26
N LEU A 526 23.38 -4.32 -13.75
CA LEU A 526 23.86 -4.99 -12.55
C LEU A 526 23.98 -6.51 -12.77
N SER A 527 22.93 -7.30 -12.56
CA SER A 527 22.96 -8.75 -12.80
C SER A 527 21.56 -9.35 -12.93
N GLU A 528 21.46 -10.58 -13.45
CA GLU A 528 20.19 -11.31 -13.48
C GLU A 528 19.67 -11.59 -12.06
N TYR A 529 20.53 -12.04 -11.15
CA TYR A 529 20.11 -12.41 -9.80
C TYR A 529 19.60 -11.21 -9.00
N ALA A 530 20.19 -10.02 -9.22
CA ALA A 530 19.71 -8.78 -8.64
C ALA A 530 18.23 -8.49 -8.95
N THR A 531 17.68 -8.99 -10.07
CA THR A 531 16.26 -8.77 -10.44
C THR A 531 15.24 -9.51 -9.54
N SER A 532 15.71 -10.39 -8.65
CA SER A 532 14.85 -11.24 -7.84
C SER A 532 14.12 -10.50 -6.72
N SER A 533 14.79 -9.55 -6.03
CA SER A 533 14.19 -8.72 -4.98
C SER A 533 14.99 -7.44 -4.71
N ASP A 534 14.42 -6.50 -3.96
CA ASP A 534 15.12 -5.30 -3.49
C ASP A 534 16.34 -5.65 -2.62
N ALA A 535 16.21 -6.70 -1.81
CA ALA A 535 17.30 -7.20 -0.98
C ALA A 535 18.43 -7.80 -1.82
N GLU A 536 18.11 -8.61 -2.84
CA GLU A 536 19.13 -9.18 -3.75
C GLU A 536 19.81 -8.10 -4.57
N PHE A 537 19.06 -7.11 -5.06
CA PHE A 537 19.65 -5.96 -5.73
C PHE A 537 20.63 -5.19 -4.88
N PHE A 538 20.25 -4.89 -3.64
CA PHE A 538 21.15 -4.19 -2.74
C PHE A 538 22.40 -5.02 -2.47
N ALA A 539 22.24 -6.31 -2.21
CA ALA A 539 23.36 -7.20 -1.94
C ALA A 539 24.33 -7.30 -3.13
N GLU A 540 23.80 -7.44 -4.34
CA GLU A 540 24.60 -7.45 -5.57
C GLU A 540 25.27 -6.11 -5.87
N ALA A 541 24.56 -5.00 -5.66
CA ALA A 541 25.10 -3.66 -5.88
C ALA A 541 26.23 -3.33 -4.89
N VAL A 542 26.08 -3.71 -3.62
CA VAL A 542 27.13 -3.55 -2.61
C VAL A 542 28.33 -4.45 -2.90
N ALA A 543 28.10 -5.69 -3.33
CA ALA A 543 29.17 -6.60 -3.73
C ALA A 543 29.99 -6.01 -4.90
N GLU A 544 29.34 -5.55 -5.96
CA GLU A 544 30.06 -4.88 -7.06
C GLU A 544 30.76 -3.60 -6.60
N TYR A 545 30.10 -2.75 -5.82
CA TYR A 545 30.66 -1.47 -5.38
C TYR A 545 32.01 -1.62 -4.66
N LEU A 546 32.12 -2.66 -3.82
CA LEU A 546 33.28 -2.92 -2.98
C LEU A 546 34.37 -3.73 -3.69
N HIS A 547 34.00 -4.61 -4.63
CA HIS A 547 34.96 -5.50 -5.30
C HIS A 547 35.41 -5.00 -6.68
N ASN A 548 34.54 -4.32 -7.43
CA ASN A 548 34.89 -3.77 -8.72
C ASN A 548 35.66 -2.43 -8.53
N PRO A 549 36.92 -2.32 -9.02
CA PRO A 549 37.67 -1.07 -8.92
C PRO A 549 36.95 0.09 -9.65
N ASN A 550 36.20 -0.22 -10.72
CA ASN A 550 35.40 0.70 -11.51
C ASN A 550 33.93 0.25 -11.52
N PRO A 551 33.19 0.41 -10.40
CA PRO A 551 31.83 -0.09 -10.29
C PRO A 551 30.92 0.62 -11.29
N ARG A 552 29.98 -0.14 -11.87
CA ARG A 552 29.00 0.40 -12.82
C ARG A 552 28.06 1.40 -12.15
N PRO A 553 27.37 2.27 -12.91
CA PRO A 553 26.59 3.38 -12.36
C PRO A 553 25.59 2.99 -11.26
N ILE A 554 24.90 1.85 -11.42
CA ILE A 554 23.94 1.34 -10.43
C ILE A 554 24.65 0.98 -9.13
N ALA A 555 25.68 0.13 -9.20
CA ALA A 555 26.45 -0.30 -8.04
C ALA A 555 27.12 0.89 -7.33
N LYS A 556 27.69 1.82 -8.11
CA LYS A 556 28.30 3.05 -7.60
C LYS A 556 27.29 3.89 -6.82
N GLU A 557 26.12 4.14 -7.39
CA GLU A 557 25.09 4.94 -6.74
C GLU A 557 24.59 4.31 -5.43
N VAL A 558 24.32 3.00 -5.43
CA VAL A 558 23.92 2.27 -4.22
C VAL A 558 25.00 2.32 -3.15
N GLY A 559 26.26 2.09 -3.54
CA GLY A 559 27.39 2.11 -2.63
C GLY A 559 27.65 3.48 -1.99
N GLU A 560 27.62 4.54 -2.79
CA GLU A 560 27.80 5.91 -2.31
C GLU A 560 26.65 6.34 -1.40
N ALA A 561 25.41 5.97 -1.74
CA ALA A 561 24.25 6.21 -0.89
C ALA A 561 24.35 5.45 0.44
N LEU A 562 24.84 4.21 0.41
CA LEU A 562 25.07 3.41 1.61
C LEU A 562 26.13 4.05 2.52
N ASP A 563 27.26 4.45 1.96
CA ASP A 563 28.32 5.11 2.72
C ASP A 563 27.81 6.40 3.38
N GLN A 564 27.07 7.20 2.62
CA GLN A 564 26.47 8.44 3.11
C GLN A 564 25.46 8.18 4.23
N ALA A 565 24.63 7.15 4.11
CA ALA A 565 23.70 6.75 5.17
C ALA A 565 24.44 6.43 6.47
N PHE A 566 25.55 5.70 6.40
CA PHE A 566 26.36 5.39 7.60
C PHE A 566 27.09 6.61 8.17
N VAL A 567 27.44 7.60 7.35
CA VAL A 567 27.92 8.90 7.83
C VAL A 567 26.83 9.63 8.63
N GLU A 568 25.60 9.61 8.15
CA GLU A 568 24.45 10.24 8.82
C GLU A 568 24.07 9.54 10.12
N ILE A 569 24.01 8.21 10.10
CA ILE A 569 23.75 7.38 11.29
C ILE A 569 24.75 7.69 12.40
N ARG A 570 26.04 7.83 12.07
CA ARG A 570 27.10 8.20 13.03
C ARG A 570 26.94 9.59 13.63
N LYS A 571 26.25 10.49 12.93
CA LYS A 571 25.94 11.85 13.41
C LYS A 571 24.62 11.90 14.20
N GLY A 572 23.95 10.77 14.40
CA GLY A 572 22.64 10.69 15.06
C GLY A 572 21.46 11.01 14.14
N GLY A 573 21.66 11.02 12.82
CA GLY A 573 20.58 11.11 11.84
C GLY A 573 19.80 9.79 11.78
N ASN A 574 18.46 9.89 11.75
CA ASN A 574 17.54 8.75 11.60
C ASN A 574 16.86 8.73 10.23
#